data_AF-M2N3G6-F1
#
_entry.id   AF-M2N3G6-F1
#
_cell.length_a   1.000
_cell.length_b   1.000
_cell.length_c   1.000
_cell.angle_alpha   90.00
_cell.angle_beta   90.00
_cell.angle_gamma   90.00
#
_symmetry.space_group_name_H-M   'P 1'
#
loop_
_entity.id
_entity.type
_entity.pdbx_description
1 polymer ?
#
loop_
_entity_poly.entity_id
_entity_poly.type
_entity_poly.pdbx_seq_one_letter_code
_entity_poly.pdbx_strand_id
1 'polypeptide(L)'
;MAVEAEWVNLTGYPALPTGVATIIKANAVKEINGCISPQSLWSCATPPTQQSGQSTIINQPSFRLQIRFRNDTVPGNKTQLVKRSGHAANAQALFRRDIWSDSLYAANPAPPSTQDQSFLGQFTDNVSMPYEGEQTPFSMSLLDAETLVSPVETLGKRQSNPYPYPTPNDSTTVMGASTAASSSIPRPALLPNGKPADSRSYPLVEAQPLRLYDRGKPSEHYGFYTYFDRSLLVSNTSSSTANPFALGAGNVALDNATAVCTWSQTRLHVQMWTRKGGVASLDHPIPLNGLPAVDSTANNMSAPGSFPYPVTVTVDRHGGQANKKGVYCYGLDADHHVMVNADTWMDEDRAYVGRLVNAAQMPGINGTKSAKRDAGSVHDGVDGGNGGCLCQWQNY
;
A
#
# COMPACT_ATOMS: atom_id res chain seq x y z
N MET A 1 -6.49 -23.34 -0.99
CA MET A 1 -6.13 -23.02 -2.38
C MET A 1 -6.89 -21.80 -2.82
N ALA A 2 -6.19 -20.78 -3.35
CA ALA A 2 -6.79 -19.61 -3.97
C ALA A 2 -7.28 -19.95 -5.38
N VAL A 3 -8.40 -19.34 -5.79
CA VAL A 3 -8.98 -19.47 -7.13
C VAL A 3 -8.48 -18.29 -7.97
N GLU A 4 -8.02 -18.60 -9.19
CA GLU A 4 -7.52 -17.64 -10.17
C GLU A 4 -8.61 -16.68 -10.66
N ALA A 5 -8.20 -15.49 -11.10
CA ALA A 5 -9.13 -14.41 -11.42
C ALA A 5 -9.97 -14.66 -12.70
N GLU A 6 -11.25 -14.28 -12.65
CA GLU A 6 -12.25 -14.31 -13.72
C GLU A 6 -12.64 -12.90 -14.16
N TRP A 7 -12.80 -12.68 -15.46
CA TRP A 7 -13.15 -11.37 -16.02
C TRP A 7 -14.59 -10.98 -15.74
N VAL A 8 -14.79 -9.76 -15.23
CA VAL A 8 -16.11 -9.12 -15.15
C VAL A 8 -16.15 -7.97 -16.14
N ASN A 9 -17.11 -8.03 -17.08
CA ASN A 9 -17.39 -6.96 -18.03
C ASN A 9 -18.68 -6.24 -17.61
N LEU A 10 -18.59 -4.94 -17.36
CA LEU A 10 -19.72 -4.10 -16.98
C LEU A 10 -19.93 -3.03 -18.04
N THR A 11 -21.18 -2.70 -18.33
CA THR A 11 -21.44 -1.61 -19.28
C THR A 11 -21.01 -0.29 -18.63
N GLY A 12 -19.98 0.33 -19.22
CA GLY A 12 -19.46 1.61 -18.78
C GLY A 12 -18.27 1.55 -17.82
N TYR A 13 -17.53 0.45 -17.71
CA TYR A 13 -16.21 0.42 -17.06
C TYR A 13 -15.25 -0.47 -17.86
N PRO A 14 -13.94 -0.15 -17.95
CA PRO A 14 -12.98 -1.08 -18.55
C PRO A 14 -13.04 -2.44 -17.85
N ALA A 15 -12.88 -3.54 -18.59
CA ALA A 15 -12.92 -4.87 -17.98
C ALA A 15 -11.86 -5.00 -16.87
N LEU A 16 -12.17 -5.72 -15.79
CA LEU A 16 -11.23 -5.98 -14.70
C LEU A 16 -11.39 -7.42 -14.23
N PRO A 17 -10.29 -8.18 -14.05
CA PRO A 17 -10.36 -9.53 -13.50
C PRO A 17 -10.69 -9.47 -12.01
N THR A 18 -11.52 -10.40 -11.54
CA THR A 18 -11.97 -10.56 -10.15
C THR A 18 -11.54 -11.92 -9.62
N GLY A 19 -11.13 -12.02 -8.37
CA GLY A 19 -10.44 -13.20 -7.83
C GLY A 19 -8.99 -12.88 -7.51
N VAL A 20 -8.16 -13.91 -7.30
CA VAL A 20 -6.75 -13.74 -6.93
C VAL A 20 -5.87 -13.73 -8.17
N ALA A 21 -4.98 -12.75 -8.25
CA ALA A 21 -3.97 -12.64 -9.29
C ALA A 21 -2.62 -12.21 -8.69
N THR A 22 -1.56 -12.33 -9.47
CA THR A 22 -0.19 -12.08 -9.00
C THR A 22 0.56 -11.13 -9.93
N ILE A 23 1.40 -10.31 -9.31
CA ILE A 23 2.43 -9.50 -9.95
C ILE A 23 3.75 -10.02 -9.42
N ILE A 24 4.57 -10.63 -10.27
CA ILE A 24 5.80 -11.30 -9.85
C ILE A 24 7.01 -10.49 -10.34
N LYS A 25 7.95 -10.24 -9.42
CA LYS A 25 9.22 -9.53 -9.69
C LYS A 25 9.04 -8.19 -10.40
N ALA A 26 8.25 -7.29 -9.82
CA ALA A 26 8.07 -5.94 -10.37
C ALA A 26 9.41 -5.19 -10.38
N ASN A 27 9.79 -4.62 -11.52
CA ASN A 27 11.04 -3.91 -11.70
C ASN A 27 10.99 -2.55 -11.02
N ALA A 28 12.02 -2.20 -10.25
CA ALA A 28 12.19 -0.84 -9.74
C ALA A 28 12.46 0.11 -10.93
N VAL A 29 11.58 1.09 -11.11
CA VAL A 29 11.67 2.09 -12.19
C VAL A 29 12.11 3.46 -11.69
N LYS A 30 11.92 3.74 -10.39
CA LYS A 30 12.33 5.00 -9.77
C LYS A 30 12.59 4.82 -8.28
N GLU A 31 13.72 5.37 -7.82
CA GLU A 31 14.12 5.43 -6.41
C GLU A 31 14.66 6.82 -6.10
N ILE A 32 14.10 7.46 -5.07
CA ILE A 32 14.58 8.73 -4.53
C ILE A 32 14.74 8.54 -3.02
N ASN A 33 15.98 8.50 -2.56
CA ASN A 33 16.35 8.28 -1.15
C ASN A 33 17.08 9.46 -0.50
N GLY A 34 17.46 10.49 -1.28
CA GLY A 34 18.19 11.67 -0.78
C GLY A 34 17.37 12.65 0.05
N CYS A 35 16.08 12.36 0.23
CA CYS A 35 15.14 13.09 1.09
C CYS A 35 15.42 12.93 2.60
N ILE A 36 16.37 12.09 3.00
CA ILE A 36 16.70 11.85 4.41
C ILE A 36 18.20 11.60 4.57
N SER A 37 18.72 11.89 5.75
CA SER A 37 20.10 11.61 6.12
C SER A 37 20.17 10.68 7.35
N PRO A 38 20.87 9.54 7.29
CA PRO A 38 21.51 8.98 6.09
C PRO A 38 20.48 8.46 5.07
N GLN A 39 20.84 8.45 3.78
CA GLN A 39 19.96 8.01 2.69
C GLN A 39 19.47 6.56 2.83
N SER A 40 20.24 5.74 3.55
CA SER A 40 19.92 4.35 3.88
C SER A 40 18.65 4.18 4.71
N LEU A 41 18.11 5.23 5.33
CA LEU A 41 16.83 5.19 6.04
C LEU A 41 15.61 5.06 5.10
N TRP A 42 15.81 5.27 3.80
CA TRP A 42 14.82 4.98 2.77
C TRP A 42 15.39 3.93 1.80
N SER A 43 14.60 2.90 1.50
CA SER A 43 15.05 1.83 0.60
C SER A 43 13.89 1.20 -0.16
N CYS A 44 14.09 0.99 -1.47
CA CYS A 44 13.15 0.24 -2.30
C CYS A 44 13.38 -1.27 -2.25
N ALA A 45 14.23 -1.73 -1.34
CA ALA A 45 14.50 -3.13 -1.13
C ALA A 45 13.36 -3.85 -0.39
N THR A 46 13.10 -5.09 -0.78
CA THR A 46 12.30 -6.04 0.00
C THR A 46 13.07 -6.39 1.28
N PRO A 47 12.46 -6.26 2.47
CA PRO A 47 13.09 -6.59 3.75
C PRO A 47 13.61 -8.02 3.81
N PRO A 48 14.70 -8.30 4.54
CA PRO A 48 15.28 -9.64 4.64
C PRO A 48 14.29 -10.72 5.11
N THR A 49 13.38 -10.38 6.02
CA THR A 49 12.34 -11.29 6.52
C THR A 49 11.30 -11.65 5.46
N GLN A 50 11.12 -10.79 4.44
CA GLN A 50 10.20 -11.00 3.32
C GLN A 50 10.89 -11.65 2.10
N GLN A 51 12.16 -12.06 2.23
CA GLN A 51 12.92 -12.73 1.16
C GLN A 51 12.80 -14.27 1.18
N SER A 52 12.11 -14.87 2.15
CA SER A 52 11.91 -16.32 2.21
C SER A 52 10.93 -16.79 1.13
N GLY A 53 11.45 -17.21 -0.03
CA GLY A 53 10.66 -17.98 -0.98
C GLY A 53 11.16 -17.99 -2.42
N GLN A 54 11.52 -16.86 -3.04
CA GLN A 54 11.92 -16.91 -4.46
C GLN A 54 12.57 -15.66 -5.09
N SER A 55 12.83 -14.59 -4.33
CA SER A 55 13.50 -13.40 -4.89
C SER A 55 14.84 -13.16 -4.19
N THR A 56 15.91 -13.65 -4.80
CA THR A 56 17.30 -13.28 -4.48
C THR A 56 17.66 -11.88 -4.98
N ILE A 57 16.73 -11.18 -5.63
CA ILE A 57 16.92 -9.82 -6.16
C ILE A 57 16.21 -8.83 -5.22
N ILE A 58 17.04 -8.07 -4.51
CA ILE A 58 16.67 -7.21 -3.38
C ILE A 58 15.61 -6.16 -3.74
N ASN A 59 15.49 -5.72 -5.00
CA ASN A 59 14.61 -4.61 -5.43
C ASN A 59 13.46 -5.02 -6.36
N GLN A 60 13.01 -6.28 -6.32
CA GLN A 60 11.92 -6.76 -7.17
C GLN A 60 10.80 -7.40 -6.33
N PRO A 61 9.92 -6.60 -5.71
CA PRO A 61 8.82 -7.12 -4.91
C PRO A 61 7.82 -7.88 -5.79
N SER A 62 7.15 -8.85 -5.16
CA SER A 62 6.03 -9.57 -5.74
C SER A 62 4.77 -9.30 -4.92
N PHE A 63 3.63 -9.17 -5.59
CA PHE A 63 2.36 -8.82 -4.98
C PHE A 63 1.31 -9.88 -5.30
N ARG A 64 0.56 -10.30 -4.29
CA ARG A 64 -0.65 -11.10 -4.45
C ARG A 64 -1.84 -10.19 -4.20
N LEU A 65 -2.74 -10.09 -5.17
CA LEU A 65 -3.90 -9.20 -5.09
C LEU A 65 -5.19 -10.00 -5.25
N GLN A 66 -6.23 -9.59 -4.52
CA GLN A 66 -7.58 -10.09 -4.67
C GLN A 66 -8.50 -8.94 -5.07
N ILE A 67 -9.14 -9.04 -6.23
CA ILE A 67 -10.15 -8.08 -6.67
C ILE A 67 -11.52 -8.68 -6.47
N ARG A 68 -12.44 -7.94 -5.85
CA ARG A 68 -13.84 -8.35 -5.67
C ARG A 68 -14.75 -7.35 -6.37
N PHE A 69 -15.80 -7.87 -6.97
CA PHE A 69 -16.88 -7.08 -7.55
C PHE A 69 -18.09 -7.10 -6.60
N ARG A 70 -18.76 -5.95 -6.47
CA ARG A 70 -19.98 -5.77 -5.68
C ARG A 70 -21.15 -5.44 -6.60
N ASN A 71 -22.12 -6.36 -6.68
CA ASN A 71 -23.29 -6.21 -7.56
C ASN A 71 -24.18 -5.00 -7.20
N ASP A 72 -24.32 -4.70 -5.90
CA ASP A 72 -25.33 -3.74 -5.40
C ASP A 72 -24.95 -2.26 -5.59
N THR A 73 -23.74 -1.97 -6.07
CA THR A 73 -23.24 -0.60 -6.27
C THR A 73 -23.47 -0.07 -7.69
N VAL A 74 -24.07 -0.87 -8.57
CA VAL A 74 -24.39 -0.47 -9.94
C VAL A 74 -25.91 -0.60 -10.16
N PRO A 75 -26.60 0.38 -10.79
CA PRO A 75 -28.01 0.22 -11.16
C PRO A 75 -28.20 -1.08 -11.96
N GLY A 76 -29.20 -1.89 -11.61
CA GLY A 76 -29.37 -3.28 -12.07
C GLY A 76 -29.50 -3.51 -13.58
N ASN A 77 -29.47 -2.46 -14.39
CA ASN A 77 -29.46 -2.51 -15.86
C ASN A 77 -28.05 -2.43 -16.48
N LYS A 78 -26.98 -2.43 -15.67
CA LYS A 78 -25.58 -2.30 -16.14
C LYS A 78 -24.65 -3.46 -15.75
N THR A 79 -25.19 -4.49 -15.11
CA THR A 79 -24.44 -5.69 -14.69
C THR A 79 -24.85 -6.87 -15.56
N GLN A 80 -24.03 -7.22 -16.56
CA GLN A 80 -24.20 -8.47 -17.31
C GLN A 80 -23.02 -9.39 -17.00
N LEU A 81 -23.21 -10.27 -16.01
CA LEU A 81 -22.27 -11.38 -15.78
C LEU A 81 -22.29 -12.28 -17.03
N VAL A 82 -21.14 -12.56 -17.61
CA VAL A 82 -21.02 -13.45 -18.77
C VAL A 82 -21.35 -14.87 -18.32
N LYS A 83 -22.56 -15.34 -18.65
CA LYS A 83 -23.00 -16.71 -18.35
C LYS A 83 -22.26 -17.69 -19.26
N ARG A 84 -21.60 -18.70 -18.68
CA ARG A 84 -21.23 -19.92 -19.42
C ARG A 84 -22.51 -20.66 -19.82
N SER A 85 -22.57 -21.15 -21.06
CA SER A 85 -23.64 -22.04 -21.52
C SER A 85 -23.55 -23.39 -20.79
N GLY A 86 -24.25 -23.50 -19.67
CA GLY A 86 -24.46 -24.71 -18.89
C GLY A 86 -25.72 -24.54 -18.04
N HIS A 87 -26.59 -25.55 -18.03
CA HIS A 87 -27.94 -25.46 -17.48
C HIS A 87 -27.95 -25.12 -15.98
N ALA A 88 -28.33 -23.89 -15.64
CA ALA A 88 -28.57 -23.47 -14.26
C ALA A 88 -30.07 -23.22 -14.06
N ALA A 89 -30.73 -24.16 -13.39
CA ALA A 89 -32.08 -23.99 -12.90
C ALA A 89 -32.13 -22.88 -11.83
N ASN A 90 -33.08 -21.97 -11.99
CA ASN A 90 -33.73 -21.15 -10.96
C ASN A 90 -32.86 -20.66 -9.79
N ALA A 91 -32.05 -19.61 -10.02
CA ALA A 91 -31.52 -18.75 -8.96
C ALA A 91 -32.21 -17.38 -8.97
N GLN A 92 -33.54 -17.38 -8.86
CA GLN A 92 -34.33 -16.18 -8.54
C GLN A 92 -34.96 -16.37 -7.15
N ALA A 93 -34.14 -16.30 -6.10
CA ALA A 93 -34.62 -16.08 -4.74
C ALA A 93 -33.43 -15.77 -3.83
N LEU A 94 -33.65 -14.83 -2.91
CA LEU A 94 -32.80 -14.45 -1.77
C LEU A 94 -31.79 -13.32 -2.01
N PHE A 95 -32.31 -12.13 -2.32
CA PHE A 95 -31.69 -10.90 -1.83
C PHE A 95 -31.94 -10.78 -0.32
N ARG A 96 -31.04 -11.35 0.50
CA ARG A 96 -30.85 -10.86 1.87
C ARG A 96 -29.61 -9.99 1.85
N ARG A 97 -29.76 -8.71 2.21
CA ARG A 97 -28.63 -7.90 2.72
C ARG A 97 -28.18 -8.58 4.01
N ASP A 98 -27.25 -9.52 3.86
CA ASP A 98 -26.65 -10.20 5.00
C ASP A 98 -25.66 -9.22 5.65
N ILE A 99 -25.75 -9.01 6.96
CA ILE A 99 -24.82 -8.16 7.72
C ILE A 99 -23.37 -8.65 7.53
N TRP A 100 -23.19 -9.94 7.26
CA TRP A 100 -21.91 -10.55 6.89
C TRP A 100 -21.39 -10.10 5.51
N SER A 101 -22.27 -9.83 4.55
CA SER A 101 -21.86 -9.39 3.21
C SER A 101 -21.22 -8.00 3.24
N ASP A 102 -21.68 -7.09 4.10
CA ASP A 102 -21.07 -5.77 4.27
C ASP A 102 -19.67 -5.84 4.89
N SER A 103 -19.43 -6.81 5.77
CA SER A 103 -18.09 -7.04 6.37
C SER A 103 -17.04 -7.47 5.34
N LEU A 104 -17.45 -8.17 4.27
CA LEU A 104 -16.55 -8.60 3.18
C LEU A 104 -16.06 -7.45 2.30
N TYR A 105 -16.70 -6.28 2.39
CA TYR A 105 -16.36 -5.06 1.66
C TYR A 105 -15.95 -3.92 2.61
N ALA A 106 -15.73 -4.22 3.89
CA ALA A 106 -15.24 -3.24 4.85
C ALA A 106 -13.74 -3.01 4.60
N ALA A 107 -13.42 -1.85 4.04
CA ALA A 107 -12.06 -1.47 3.73
C ALA A 107 -11.22 -1.35 5.02
N ASN A 108 -10.08 -2.03 5.07
CA ASN A 108 -9.12 -1.94 6.16
C ASN A 108 -7.68 -1.80 5.63
N PRO A 109 -6.94 -0.73 5.98
CA PRO A 109 -7.39 0.43 6.77
C PRO A 109 -8.51 1.21 6.06
N ALA A 110 -9.16 2.13 6.78
CA ALA A 110 -10.16 2.99 6.17
C ALA A 110 -9.56 3.78 4.99
N PRO A 111 -10.28 3.92 3.86
CA PRO A 111 -9.77 4.63 2.71
C PRO A 111 -9.61 6.13 3.04
N PRO A 112 -8.67 6.83 2.36
CA PRO A 112 -8.53 8.28 2.48
C PRO A 112 -9.83 9.03 2.22
N SER A 113 -9.98 10.24 2.75
CA SER A 113 -11.19 11.04 2.51
C SER A 113 -11.28 11.47 1.04
N THR A 114 -12.50 11.77 0.56
CA THR A 114 -12.68 12.27 -0.81
C THR A 114 -11.95 13.59 -1.04
N GLN A 115 -11.83 14.46 -0.02
CA GLN A 115 -11.08 15.70 -0.14
C GLN A 115 -9.58 15.46 -0.33
N ASP A 116 -9.00 14.53 0.42
CA ASP A 116 -7.60 14.14 0.27
C ASP A 116 -7.35 13.52 -1.11
N GLN A 117 -8.27 12.67 -1.58
CA GLN A 117 -8.22 12.08 -2.94
C GLN A 117 -8.27 13.14 -4.04
N SER A 118 -9.16 14.14 -3.90
CA SER A 118 -9.25 15.23 -4.86
C SER A 118 -7.99 16.10 -4.85
N PHE A 119 -7.44 16.39 -3.66
CA PHE A 119 -6.22 17.15 -3.50
C PHE A 119 -5.00 16.44 -4.11
N LEU A 120 -4.75 15.18 -3.76
CA LEU A 120 -3.62 14.43 -4.31
C LEU A 120 -3.78 14.17 -5.80
N GLY A 121 -5.00 13.90 -6.26
CA GLY A 121 -5.27 13.75 -7.68
C GLY A 121 -4.86 14.99 -8.48
N GLN A 122 -5.20 16.18 -7.98
CA GLN A 122 -4.87 17.45 -8.61
C GLN A 122 -3.39 17.84 -8.50
N PHE A 123 -2.78 17.66 -7.32
CA PHE A 123 -1.49 18.25 -7.01
C PHE A 123 -0.32 17.27 -7.02
N THR A 124 -0.56 15.96 -7.07
CA THR A 124 0.47 14.91 -7.01
C THR A 124 0.36 13.93 -8.16
N ASP A 125 -0.80 13.31 -8.35
CA ASP A 125 -0.95 12.16 -9.25
C ASP A 125 -1.13 12.56 -10.73
N ASN A 126 -1.28 13.86 -11.01
CA ASN A 126 -1.49 14.40 -12.34
C ASN A 126 -2.68 13.75 -13.07
N VAL A 127 -3.74 13.45 -12.33
CA VAL A 127 -5.00 12.95 -12.89
C VAL A 127 -5.91 14.12 -13.25
N SER A 128 -6.85 13.88 -14.14
CA SER A 128 -7.84 14.87 -14.56
C SER A 128 -9.15 14.75 -13.80
N MET A 129 -9.98 15.80 -13.88
CA MET A 129 -11.28 15.82 -13.21
C MET A 129 -12.18 14.65 -13.67
N PRO A 130 -12.90 13.98 -12.74
CA PRO A 130 -12.88 14.21 -11.28
C PRO A 130 -11.55 13.75 -10.64
N TYR A 131 -10.88 14.62 -9.88
CA TYR A 131 -9.53 14.35 -9.36
C TYR A 131 -9.51 13.21 -8.35
N GLU A 132 -10.60 13.03 -7.61
CA GLU A 132 -10.80 11.91 -6.71
C GLU A 132 -11.08 10.60 -7.44
N GLY A 133 -11.30 10.61 -8.76
CA GLY A 133 -11.64 9.44 -9.56
C GLY A 133 -13.11 9.02 -9.47
N GLU A 134 -13.59 8.35 -10.51
CA GLU A 134 -14.96 7.83 -10.56
C GLU A 134 -15.11 6.60 -9.67
N GLN A 135 -16.21 6.53 -8.91
CA GLN A 135 -16.52 5.34 -8.13
C GLN A 135 -16.74 4.12 -9.03
N THR A 136 -16.29 2.96 -8.57
CA THR A 136 -16.45 1.68 -9.27
C THR A 136 -17.00 0.63 -8.31
N PRO A 137 -17.60 -0.45 -8.83
CA PRO A 137 -18.07 -1.56 -8.01
C PRO A 137 -16.96 -2.55 -7.63
N PHE A 138 -15.69 -2.19 -7.85
CA PHE A 138 -14.55 -3.04 -7.58
C PHE A 138 -13.85 -2.63 -6.28
N SER A 139 -13.33 -3.62 -5.58
CA SER A 139 -12.45 -3.44 -4.43
C SER A 139 -11.23 -4.35 -4.55
N MET A 140 -10.10 -3.93 -3.99
CA MET A 140 -8.85 -4.67 -4.01
C MET A 140 -8.36 -4.95 -2.59
N SER A 141 -7.83 -6.14 -2.39
CA SER A 141 -7.04 -6.50 -1.22
C SER A 141 -5.61 -6.86 -1.65
N LEU A 142 -4.61 -6.44 -0.90
CA LEU A 142 -3.25 -6.96 -1.02
C LEU A 142 -3.07 -8.04 0.03
N LEU A 143 -2.84 -9.25 -0.45
CA LEU A 143 -2.63 -10.45 0.33
C LEU A 143 -1.14 -10.70 0.54
N ASP A 144 -0.84 -11.55 1.52
CA ASP A 144 0.52 -12.02 1.71
C ASP A 144 1.05 -12.69 0.43
N ALA A 145 2.28 -12.37 0.08
CA ALA A 145 3.01 -12.90 -1.06
C ALA A 145 3.78 -14.19 -0.72
N GLU A 146 3.61 -14.75 0.47
CA GLU A 146 4.17 -16.07 0.81
C GLU A 146 3.53 -17.21 0.00
N THR A 147 4.33 -18.24 -0.32
CA THR A 147 3.86 -19.44 -1.02
C THR A 147 2.85 -20.19 -0.15
N LEU A 148 1.63 -20.36 -0.66
CA LEU A 148 0.60 -21.14 0.02
C LEU A 148 0.89 -22.63 -0.16
N VAL A 149 1.55 -23.24 0.83
CA VAL A 149 1.67 -24.70 0.93
C VAL A 149 0.32 -25.26 1.35
N SER A 150 -0.21 -26.25 0.62
CA SER A 150 -1.43 -26.96 1.03
C SER A 150 -1.17 -27.65 2.37
N PRO A 151 -1.89 -27.31 3.46
CA PRO A 151 -1.79 -28.08 4.68
C PRO A 151 -2.46 -29.44 4.46
N VAL A 152 -1.81 -30.52 4.91
CA VAL A 152 -2.55 -31.70 5.40
C VAL A 152 -3.57 -31.19 6.41
N GLU A 153 -4.82 -31.64 6.33
CA GLU A 153 -5.97 -31.19 7.11
C GLU A 153 -5.66 -30.94 8.60
N THR A 154 -5.27 -29.71 8.93
CA THR A 154 -5.38 -29.20 10.30
C THR A 154 -6.07 -27.86 10.21
N LEU A 155 -7.37 -27.86 10.55
CA LEU A 155 -8.15 -26.65 10.78
C LEU A 155 -7.55 -25.89 11.98
N GLY A 156 -6.51 -25.11 11.73
CA GLY A 156 -6.05 -24.10 12.66
C GLY A 156 -7.13 -23.04 12.81
N LYS A 157 -7.56 -22.75 14.05
CA LYS A 157 -8.37 -21.57 14.34
C LYS A 157 -7.68 -20.36 13.72
N ARG A 158 -8.40 -19.58 12.90
CA ARG A 158 -7.95 -18.23 12.51
C ARG A 158 -7.62 -17.49 13.81
N GLN A 159 -6.34 -17.24 14.06
CA GLN A 159 -5.95 -16.37 15.15
C GLN A 159 -6.65 -15.04 14.92
N SER A 160 -7.30 -14.54 15.97
CA SER A 160 -7.87 -13.20 15.99
C SER A 160 -6.74 -12.21 15.74
N ASN A 161 -6.72 -11.64 14.54
CA ASN A 161 -5.91 -10.49 14.14
C ASN A 161 -4.44 -10.54 14.64
N PRO A 162 -3.54 -11.28 13.98
CA PRO A 162 -2.14 -11.42 14.41
C PRO A 162 -1.31 -10.13 14.28
N TYR A 163 -1.87 -9.07 13.69
CA TYR A 163 -1.18 -7.80 13.50
C TYR A 163 -1.86 -6.69 14.30
N PRO A 164 -1.15 -5.99 15.20
CA PRO A 164 -1.66 -4.81 15.86
C PRO A 164 -1.77 -3.69 14.82
N TYR A 165 -2.90 -3.63 14.12
CA TYR A 165 -3.30 -2.44 13.41
C TYR A 165 -3.66 -1.38 14.46
N PRO A 166 -3.27 -0.10 14.27
CA PRO A 166 -3.77 0.98 15.10
C PRO A 166 -5.30 0.93 15.11
N THR A 167 -5.89 0.78 16.29
CA THR A 167 -7.34 0.82 16.44
C THR A 167 -7.84 2.20 15.99
N PRO A 168 -8.89 2.28 15.16
CA PRO A 168 -9.45 3.56 14.75
C PRO A 168 -10.18 4.20 15.93
N ASN A 169 -9.47 4.97 16.74
CA ASN A 169 -10.07 6.05 17.53
C ASN A 169 -9.90 7.34 16.72
N ASP A 170 -10.64 7.47 15.62
CA ASP A 170 -10.83 8.78 14.98
C ASP A 170 -12.33 9.11 15.03
N SER A 171 -12.68 9.91 16.03
CA SER A 171 -13.95 10.63 16.05
C SER A 171 -13.91 11.59 14.86
N THR A 172 -14.73 11.32 13.84
CA THR A 172 -14.88 12.16 12.66
C THR A 172 -15.55 13.49 13.02
N THR A 173 -14.81 14.39 13.65
CA THR A 173 -15.11 15.83 13.57
C THR A 173 -14.47 16.33 12.29
N VAL A 174 -15.30 16.79 11.36
CA VAL A 174 -14.88 17.48 10.13
C VAL A 174 -14.18 18.78 10.53
N MET A 175 -12.88 18.69 10.82
CA MET A 175 -11.98 19.83 10.88
C MET A 175 -11.11 19.76 9.63
N GLY A 176 -10.97 20.89 8.91
CA GLY A 176 -10.09 20.98 7.74
C GLY A 176 -8.69 20.46 8.07
N ALA A 177 -7.95 20.01 7.06
CA ALA A 177 -6.64 19.38 7.25
C ALA A 177 -5.76 20.19 8.21
N SER A 178 -5.55 19.63 9.41
CA SER A 178 -4.57 20.17 10.35
C SER A 178 -3.20 20.08 9.70
N THR A 179 -2.42 21.14 9.79
CA THR A 179 -1.03 21.19 9.33
C THR A 179 -0.04 21.13 10.48
N ALA A 180 -0.53 21.00 11.73
CA ALA A 180 0.34 20.95 12.90
C ALA A 180 1.17 19.66 12.93
N ALA A 181 2.42 19.78 13.38
CA ALA A 181 3.29 18.63 13.59
C ALA A 181 2.82 17.76 14.77
N SER A 182 3.20 16.48 14.79
CA SER A 182 3.06 15.65 15.99
C SER A 182 3.82 16.27 17.17
N SER A 183 3.20 16.26 18.36
CA SER A 183 3.79 16.79 19.59
C SER A 183 4.63 15.75 20.36
N SER A 184 4.55 14.48 20.00
CA SER A 184 5.23 13.36 20.69
C SER A 184 5.58 12.25 19.71
N ILE A 185 6.70 11.57 19.94
CA ILE A 185 7.09 10.40 19.16
C ILE A 185 6.13 9.24 19.49
N PRO A 186 5.42 8.66 18.50
CA PRO A 186 4.58 7.49 18.73
C PRO A 186 5.42 6.25 19.04
N ARG A 187 4.89 5.34 19.86
CA ARG A 187 5.55 4.05 20.08
C ARG A 187 5.59 3.23 18.79
N PRO A 188 6.69 2.53 18.50
CA PRO A 188 6.77 1.67 17.33
C PRO A 188 5.91 0.42 17.52
N ALA A 189 5.63 -0.29 16.43
CA ALA A 189 4.96 -1.59 16.50
C ALA A 189 5.87 -2.61 17.19
N LEU A 190 5.33 -3.31 18.21
CA LEU A 190 6.06 -4.29 19.01
C LEU A 190 5.42 -5.68 18.89
N LEU A 191 6.26 -6.70 18.94
CA LEU A 191 5.86 -8.07 19.22
C LEU A 191 5.53 -8.24 20.72
N PRO A 192 4.79 -9.29 21.12
CA PRO A 192 4.45 -9.53 22.53
C PRO A 192 5.65 -9.64 23.48
N ASN A 193 6.83 -9.99 22.95
CA ASN A 193 8.08 -10.06 23.70
C ASN A 193 8.80 -8.70 23.85
N GLY A 194 8.25 -7.61 23.32
CA GLY A 194 8.84 -6.26 23.41
C GLY A 194 9.90 -5.95 22.35
N LYS A 195 10.21 -6.90 21.45
CA LYS A 195 11.04 -6.65 20.26
C LYS A 195 10.24 -5.86 19.22
N PRO A 196 10.91 -5.12 18.31
CA PRO A 196 10.20 -4.46 17.21
C PRO A 196 9.49 -5.51 16.33
N ALA A 197 8.35 -5.13 15.77
CA ALA A 197 7.77 -5.88 14.66
C ALA A 197 8.72 -5.85 13.45
N ASP A 198 8.59 -6.84 12.57
CA ASP A 198 9.42 -6.92 11.37
C ASP A 198 9.32 -5.65 10.50
N SER A 199 10.40 -5.38 9.77
CA SER A 199 10.43 -4.32 8.76
C SER A 199 9.28 -4.51 7.77
N ARG A 200 8.46 -3.47 7.60
CA ARG A 200 7.27 -3.48 6.75
C ARG A 200 7.44 -2.48 5.62
N SER A 201 7.77 -2.97 4.43
CA SER A 201 7.94 -2.10 3.25
C SER A 201 6.62 -1.59 2.66
N TYR A 202 5.57 -2.41 2.68
CA TYR A 202 4.24 -2.07 2.19
C TYR A 202 3.17 -2.77 3.04
N PRO A 203 1.94 -2.24 3.08
CA PRO A 203 0.88 -2.82 3.87
C PRO A 203 0.14 -3.94 3.11
N LEU A 204 -0.30 -4.95 3.85
CA LEU A 204 -1.52 -5.68 3.48
C LEU A 204 -2.72 -4.76 3.65
N VAL A 205 -3.67 -4.85 2.73
CA VAL A 205 -4.90 -4.07 2.74
C VAL A 205 -6.07 -4.98 2.39
N GLU A 206 -7.24 -4.68 2.92
CA GLU A 206 -8.47 -5.40 2.67
C GLU A 206 -9.50 -4.48 2.04
N ALA A 207 -10.20 -4.99 1.02
CA ALA A 207 -11.37 -4.40 0.38
C ALA A 207 -11.28 -2.89 0.07
N GLN A 208 -10.10 -2.39 -0.29
CA GLN A 208 -9.91 -0.99 -0.67
C GLN A 208 -10.71 -0.66 -1.92
N PRO A 209 -11.54 0.39 -1.93
CA PRO A 209 -12.36 0.73 -3.07
C PRO A 209 -11.48 1.16 -4.25
N LEU A 210 -11.68 0.53 -5.40
CA LEU A 210 -11.02 0.95 -6.63
C LEU A 210 -11.81 2.09 -7.27
N ARG A 211 -11.09 3.10 -7.74
CA ARG A 211 -11.64 4.18 -8.54
C ARG A 211 -11.09 4.15 -9.95
N LEU A 212 -11.86 4.63 -10.91
CA LEU A 212 -11.42 4.80 -12.29
C LEU A 212 -10.99 6.25 -12.49
N TYR A 213 -9.74 6.44 -12.91
CA TYR A 213 -9.16 7.74 -13.22
C TYR A 213 -8.99 7.89 -14.73
N ASP A 214 -9.03 9.14 -15.20
CA ASP A 214 -8.70 9.49 -16.58
C ASP A 214 -9.47 8.71 -17.66
N ARG A 215 -10.74 8.41 -17.39
CA ARG A 215 -11.63 7.72 -18.35
C ARG A 215 -11.53 8.36 -19.73
N GLY A 216 -11.31 7.54 -20.74
CA GLY A 216 -11.21 8.01 -22.13
C GLY A 216 -9.79 8.37 -22.58
N LYS A 217 -8.87 8.61 -21.65
CA LYS A 217 -7.53 9.18 -21.93
C LYS A 217 -6.45 8.11 -21.92
N PRO A 218 -5.26 8.39 -22.51
CA PRO A 218 -4.14 7.43 -22.49
C PRO A 218 -3.72 6.97 -21.09
N SER A 219 -3.90 7.82 -20.07
CA SER A 219 -3.61 7.54 -18.66
C SER A 219 -4.77 6.86 -17.92
N GLU A 220 -5.78 6.32 -18.62
CA GLU A 220 -6.90 5.62 -17.96
C GLU A 220 -6.40 4.43 -17.13
N HIS A 221 -6.77 4.42 -15.84
CA HIS A 221 -6.37 3.37 -14.92
C HIS A 221 -7.36 3.20 -13.79
N TYR A 222 -7.44 1.98 -13.26
CA TYR A 222 -8.00 1.76 -11.93
C TYR A 222 -6.94 2.03 -10.89
N GLY A 223 -7.31 2.65 -9.77
CA GLY A 223 -6.35 2.87 -8.69
C GLY A 223 -7.00 3.01 -7.33
N PHE A 224 -6.15 2.88 -6.32
CA PHE A 224 -6.43 3.31 -4.96
C PHE A 224 -5.10 3.66 -4.29
N TYR A 225 -5.17 4.40 -3.20
CA TYR A 225 -4.05 4.54 -2.31
C TYR A 225 -4.50 4.48 -0.85
N THR A 226 -3.56 4.19 0.03
CA THR A 226 -3.79 4.17 1.47
C THR A 226 -2.55 4.64 2.23
N TYR A 227 -2.72 4.93 3.51
CA TYR A 227 -1.63 5.31 4.41
C TYR A 227 -1.30 4.20 5.37
N PHE A 228 -0.02 4.01 5.62
CA PHE A 228 0.49 3.06 6.60
C PHE A 228 1.77 3.58 7.23
N ASP A 229 2.11 3.01 8.37
CA ASP A 229 3.41 3.26 9.00
C ASP A 229 4.40 2.21 8.48
N ARG A 230 5.42 2.69 7.79
CA ARG A 230 6.49 1.88 7.21
C ARG A 230 7.62 1.75 8.24
N SER A 231 8.05 0.54 8.55
CA SER A 231 9.14 0.30 9.51
C SER A 231 10.39 -0.25 8.81
N LEU A 232 11.57 0.16 9.26
CA LEU A 232 12.85 -0.39 8.86
C LEU A 232 13.72 -0.64 10.09
N LEU A 233 14.37 -1.79 10.11
CA LEU A 233 15.46 -2.09 11.04
C LEU A 233 16.76 -1.51 10.50
N VAL A 234 17.53 -0.87 11.37
CA VAL A 234 18.70 -0.06 11.00
C VAL A 234 19.88 -0.42 11.90
N SER A 235 21.08 -0.54 11.33
CA SER A 235 22.33 -0.72 12.06
C SER A 235 22.98 0.62 12.41
N ASN A 236 23.99 0.62 13.28
CA ASN A 236 24.78 1.80 13.60
C ASN A 236 26.05 1.86 12.72
N THR A 237 26.53 3.06 12.42
CA THR A 237 27.84 3.29 11.77
C THR A 237 29.00 3.17 12.76
N SER A 238 28.73 3.27 14.05
CA SER A 238 29.72 3.20 15.12
C SER A 238 29.33 2.16 16.17
N SER A 239 30.32 1.43 16.70
CA SER A 239 30.16 0.51 17.84
C SER A 239 30.03 1.22 19.19
N SER A 240 29.87 2.56 19.19
CA SER A 240 29.79 3.33 20.42
C SER A 240 28.34 3.39 20.94
N THR A 241 28.14 2.89 22.16
CA THR A 241 26.87 2.98 22.90
C THR A 241 26.54 4.41 23.37
N ALA A 242 27.44 5.37 23.14
CA ALA A 242 27.31 6.75 23.59
C ALA A 242 26.39 7.61 22.70
N ASN A 243 26.16 7.21 21.44
CA ASN A 243 25.23 7.89 20.54
C ASN A 243 24.38 6.87 19.76
N PRO A 244 23.17 6.53 20.25
CA PRO A 244 22.32 5.50 19.64
C PRO A 244 21.84 5.85 18.23
N PHE A 245 22.05 7.08 17.75
CA PHE A 245 21.53 7.58 16.49
C PHE A 245 22.60 7.90 15.43
N ALA A 246 23.81 7.37 15.56
CA ALA A 246 24.78 7.35 14.46
C ALA A 246 24.38 6.30 13.39
N LEU A 247 23.18 6.41 12.84
CA LEU A 247 22.56 5.37 12.01
C LEU A 247 23.37 5.09 10.74
N GLY A 248 23.42 3.80 10.38
CA GLY A 248 24.17 3.23 9.27
C GLY A 248 23.27 2.58 8.23
N ALA A 249 23.51 1.31 7.91
CA ALA A 249 22.73 0.62 6.89
C ALA A 249 21.28 0.41 7.37
N GLY A 250 20.32 0.80 6.54
CA GLY A 250 18.90 0.53 6.79
C GLY A 250 18.45 -0.76 6.11
N ASN A 251 17.28 -1.25 6.53
CA ASN A 251 16.68 -2.49 6.07
C ASN A 251 17.53 -3.75 6.36
N VAL A 252 18.17 -3.78 7.52
CA VAL A 252 18.99 -4.92 7.97
C VAL A 252 18.15 -5.99 8.69
N ALA A 253 18.71 -7.19 8.87
CA ALA A 253 18.10 -8.22 9.71
C ALA A 253 18.15 -7.81 11.20
N LEU A 254 17.22 -8.33 12.02
CA LEU A 254 17.11 -7.99 13.44
C LEU A 254 18.41 -8.21 14.21
N ASP A 255 19.11 -9.31 13.94
CA ASP A 255 20.39 -9.65 14.59
C ASP A 255 21.49 -8.59 14.35
N ASN A 256 21.37 -7.80 13.28
CA ASN A 256 22.29 -6.72 12.94
C ASN A 256 21.72 -5.33 13.25
N ALA A 257 20.51 -5.25 13.79
CA ALA A 257 19.79 -4.00 14.02
C ALA A 257 20.11 -3.44 15.41
N THR A 258 20.37 -2.14 15.44
CA THR A 258 20.58 -1.34 16.66
C THR A 258 19.47 -0.31 16.86
N ALA A 259 18.62 -0.10 15.85
CA ALA A 259 17.48 0.79 15.91
C ALA A 259 16.35 0.28 15.02
N VAL A 260 15.12 0.70 15.34
CA VAL A 260 13.95 0.61 14.46
C VAL A 260 13.49 2.01 14.12
N CYS A 261 13.33 2.29 12.82
CA CYS A 261 12.85 3.57 12.33
C CYS A 261 11.49 3.41 11.65
N THR A 262 10.58 4.33 11.94
CA THR A 262 9.21 4.35 11.41
C THR A 262 8.98 5.62 10.62
N TRP A 263 8.48 5.44 9.40
CA TRP A 263 7.97 6.49 8.53
C TRP A 263 6.45 6.48 8.61
N SER A 264 5.89 7.34 9.44
CA SER A 264 4.44 7.36 9.64
C SER A 264 3.71 8.06 8.50
N GLN A 265 2.47 7.63 8.25
CA GLN A 265 1.64 8.18 7.15
C GLN A 265 2.34 8.09 5.78
N THR A 266 2.98 6.95 5.51
CA THR A 266 3.56 6.61 4.19
C THR A 266 2.44 6.19 3.26
N ARG A 267 2.46 6.69 2.03
CA ARG A 267 1.45 6.37 1.03
C ARG A 267 1.86 5.13 0.27
N LEU A 268 0.95 4.17 0.16
CA LEU A 268 0.99 3.13 -0.88
C LEU A 268 -0.03 3.53 -1.95
N HIS A 269 0.41 3.67 -3.19
CA HIS A 269 -0.44 3.99 -4.35
C HIS A 269 -0.31 2.90 -5.41
N VAL A 270 -1.44 2.32 -5.82
CA VAL A 270 -1.51 1.25 -6.82
C VAL A 270 -2.31 1.74 -8.02
N GLN A 271 -1.75 1.60 -9.22
CA GLN A 271 -2.36 2.00 -10.48
C GLN A 271 -2.34 0.81 -11.46
N MET A 272 -3.49 0.45 -12.00
CA MET A 272 -3.66 -0.62 -13.00
C MET A 272 -4.13 -0.01 -14.32
N TRP A 273 -3.23 0.08 -15.29
CA TRP A 273 -3.44 0.79 -16.54
C TRP A 273 -4.33 -0.02 -17.49
N THR A 274 -5.50 0.52 -17.82
CA THR A 274 -6.51 -0.20 -18.63
C THR A 274 -6.29 -0.01 -20.12
N ARG A 275 -5.64 1.09 -20.52
CA ARG A 275 -5.28 1.34 -21.91
C ARG A 275 -3.86 0.90 -22.20
N LYS A 276 -3.74 -0.18 -22.95
CA LYS A 276 -2.49 -0.52 -23.63
C LYS A 276 -2.27 0.53 -24.72
N GLY A 277 -1.07 1.13 -24.76
CA GLY A 277 -0.62 1.81 -25.98
C GLY A 277 -0.83 0.87 -27.17
N GLY A 278 -1.25 1.42 -28.32
CA GLY A 278 -1.65 0.63 -29.48
C GLY A 278 -0.66 -0.52 -29.74
N VAL A 279 -1.20 -1.74 -29.87
CA VAL A 279 -0.50 -3.03 -30.02
C VAL A 279 0.42 -3.46 -28.86
N ALA A 280 -0.19 -3.98 -27.79
CA ALA A 280 0.42 -5.08 -27.03
C ALA A 280 -0.41 -6.34 -27.30
N SER A 281 0.17 -7.27 -28.06
CA SER A 281 -0.35 -8.62 -28.20
C SER A 281 -0.48 -9.25 -26.81
N LEU A 282 -1.57 -9.97 -26.56
CA LEU A 282 -1.70 -10.84 -25.40
C LEU A 282 -0.82 -12.08 -25.65
N ASP A 283 0.50 -11.90 -25.72
CA ASP A 283 1.45 -12.98 -26.04
C ASP A 283 1.56 -14.05 -24.94
N HIS A 284 0.83 -13.87 -23.83
CA HIS A 284 0.56 -14.95 -22.90
C HIS A 284 -0.92 -15.32 -23.01
N PRO A 285 -1.25 -16.50 -23.57
CA PRO A 285 -2.60 -17.02 -23.46
C PRO A 285 -2.89 -17.18 -21.97
N ILE A 286 -3.74 -16.31 -21.42
CA ILE A 286 -4.40 -16.58 -20.15
C ILE A 286 -5.18 -17.88 -20.41
N PRO A 287 -4.88 -18.99 -19.71
CA PRO A 287 -5.60 -20.24 -19.94
C PRO A 287 -7.08 -20.00 -19.64
N LEU A 288 -7.89 -19.81 -20.69
CA LEU A 288 -9.35 -19.75 -20.60
C LEU A 288 -9.93 -21.09 -20.08
N ASN A 289 -9.13 -22.16 -20.18
CA ASN A 289 -9.30 -23.41 -19.44
C ASN A 289 -8.46 -23.35 -18.17
N GLY A 290 -9.14 -23.15 -17.03
CA GLY A 290 -8.50 -22.98 -15.73
C GLY A 290 -7.44 -24.03 -15.46
N LEU A 291 -6.25 -23.55 -15.10
CA LEU A 291 -5.23 -24.38 -14.48
C LEU A 291 -5.84 -25.02 -13.21
N PRO A 292 -5.50 -26.27 -12.88
CA PRO A 292 -5.84 -26.84 -11.58
C PRO A 292 -5.44 -25.83 -10.49
N ALA A 293 -6.33 -25.55 -9.52
CA ALA A 293 -6.05 -24.56 -8.49
C ALA A 293 -4.71 -24.81 -7.77
N VAL A 294 -4.25 -26.06 -7.70
CA VAL A 294 -2.94 -26.45 -7.15
C VAL A 294 -1.74 -25.81 -7.87
N ASP A 295 -1.82 -25.56 -9.18
CA ASP A 295 -0.73 -25.06 -10.01
C ASP A 295 -0.88 -23.57 -10.37
N SER A 296 -1.88 -22.89 -9.81
CA SER A 296 -2.09 -21.47 -10.07
C SER A 296 -1.03 -20.62 -9.39
N THR A 297 -0.53 -19.58 -10.08
CA THR A 297 0.41 -18.60 -9.52
C THR A 297 -0.16 -17.91 -8.28
N ALA A 298 -1.49 -17.87 -8.14
CA ALA A 298 -2.19 -17.44 -6.94
C ALA A 298 -1.77 -18.20 -5.66
N ASN A 299 -1.24 -19.42 -5.78
CA ASN A 299 -0.78 -20.23 -4.65
C ASN A 299 0.75 -20.21 -4.50
N ASN A 300 1.51 -20.45 -5.58
CA ASN A 300 2.95 -20.66 -5.50
C ASN A 300 3.81 -19.42 -5.80
N MET A 301 3.23 -18.30 -6.25
CA MET A 301 3.95 -17.07 -6.64
C MET A 301 5.05 -17.28 -7.69
N SER A 302 4.95 -18.34 -8.51
CA SER A 302 5.92 -18.60 -9.58
C SER A 302 5.75 -17.61 -10.74
N ALA A 303 6.86 -17.17 -11.34
CA ALA A 303 6.83 -16.36 -12.55
C ALA A 303 6.41 -17.18 -13.78
N PRO A 304 5.74 -16.57 -14.79
CA PRO A 304 5.29 -15.18 -14.85
C PRO A 304 4.04 -14.93 -13.97
N GLY A 305 3.84 -13.68 -13.53
CA GLY A 305 2.62 -13.30 -12.80
C GLY A 305 1.35 -13.39 -13.66
N SER A 306 0.18 -13.53 -13.02
CA SER A 306 -1.11 -13.71 -13.71
C SER A 306 -1.91 -12.42 -13.96
N PHE A 307 -1.49 -11.28 -13.41
CA PHE A 307 -2.25 -10.04 -13.59
C PHE A 307 -2.10 -9.45 -15.01
N PRO A 308 -3.21 -9.18 -15.75
CA PRO A 308 -3.16 -8.95 -17.20
C PRO A 308 -2.85 -7.50 -17.62
N TYR A 309 -2.89 -6.56 -16.69
CA TYR A 309 -2.63 -5.14 -16.94
C TYR A 309 -1.26 -4.73 -16.43
N PRO A 310 -0.64 -3.70 -17.06
CA PRO A 310 0.45 -2.97 -16.43
C PRO A 310 0.00 -2.39 -15.09
N VAL A 311 0.85 -2.57 -14.08
CA VAL A 311 0.63 -2.09 -12.73
C VAL A 311 1.83 -1.29 -12.30
N THR A 312 1.57 -0.08 -11.81
CA THR A 312 2.54 0.73 -11.09
C THR A 312 2.21 0.66 -9.61
N VAL A 313 3.18 0.29 -8.79
CA VAL A 313 3.10 0.39 -7.33
C VAL A 313 4.08 1.47 -6.90
N THR A 314 3.59 2.48 -6.19
CA THR A 314 4.40 3.58 -5.66
C THR A 314 4.28 3.62 -4.14
N VAL A 315 5.42 3.81 -3.48
CA VAL A 315 5.51 4.13 -2.06
C VAL A 315 6.18 5.48 -1.92
N ASP A 316 5.48 6.45 -1.33
CA ASP A 316 5.94 7.83 -1.22
C ASP A 316 5.47 8.50 0.08
N ARG A 317 5.76 9.80 0.18
CA ARG A 317 5.54 10.63 1.36
C ARG A 317 4.45 11.68 1.18
N HIS A 318 3.61 11.57 0.16
CA HIS A 318 2.52 12.52 -0.10
C HIS A 318 1.28 12.25 0.74
N GLY A 319 0.51 13.29 1.08
CA GLY A 319 -0.76 13.19 1.80
C GLY A 319 -0.67 12.73 3.26
N GLY A 320 -1.80 12.25 3.77
CA GLY A 320 -1.94 11.74 5.14
C GLY A 320 -2.37 12.82 6.13
N GLN A 321 -2.20 12.54 7.43
CA GLN A 321 -2.56 13.48 8.49
C GLN A 321 -1.30 14.15 9.06
N ALA A 322 -1.22 15.49 9.02
CA ALA A 322 -0.02 16.22 9.43
C ALA A 322 0.40 15.94 10.88
N ASN A 323 -0.56 15.89 11.80
CA ASN A 323 -0.31 15.66 13.22
C ASN A 323 0.13 14.22 13.55
N LYS A 324 0.08 13.30 12.58
CA LYS A 324 0.56 11.93 12.71
C LYS A 324 1.81 11.68 11.86
N LYS A 325 2.25 12.65 11.05
CA LYS A 325 3.30 12.46 10.05
C LYS A 325 4.68 12.82 10.59
N GLY A 326 5.65 11.97 10.31
CA GLY A 326 7.06 12.21 10.58
C GLY A 326 7.87 10.93 10.43
N VAL A 327 9.18 11.06 10.67
CA VAL A 327 10.12 9.94 10.69
C VAL A 327 10.77 9.91 12.05
N TYR A 328 10.75 8.77 12.72
CA TYR A 328 11.29 8.65 14.06
C TYR A 328 11.94 7.29 14.27
N CYS A 329 12.90 7.22 15.17
CA CYS A 329 13.62 5.99 15.46
C CYS A 329 13.70 5.74 16.96
N TYR A 330 13.67 4.47 17.33
CA TYR A 330 13.95 3.97 18.67
C TYR A 330 15.21 3.10 18.65
N GLY A 331 16.09 3.28 19.63
CA GLY A 331 17.22 2.39 19.86
C GLY A 331 16.77 1.00 20.33
N LEU A 332 17.58 -0.01 20.04
CA LEU A 332 17.43 -1.38 20.51
C LEU A 332 18.50 -1.71 21.54
N ASP A 333 18.15 -2.47 22.58
CA ASP A 333 19.11 -2.99 23.55
C ASP A 333 19.88 -4.20 23.01
N ALA A 334 20.78 -4.77 23.83
CA ALA A 334 21.59 -5.93 23.45
C ALA A 334 20.77 -7.20 23.14
N ASP A 335 19.53 -7.29 23.63
CA ASP A 335 18.60 -8.40 23.38
C ASP A 335 17.60 -8.06 22.24
N HIS A 336 17.80 -6.90 21.59
CA HIS A 336 16.97 -6.32 20.54
C HIS A 336 15.56 -5.88 20.99
N HIS A 337 15.35 -5.55 22.26
CA HIS A 337 14.12 -4.91 22.72
C HIS A 337 14.15 -3.41 22.47
N VAL A 338 12.97 -2.83 22.24
CA VAL A 338 12.83 -1.39 22.02
C VAL A 338 13.09 -0.61 23.30
N MET A 339 14.07 0.29 23.27
CA MET A 339 14.38 1.20 24.38
C MET A 339 13.48 2.44 24.31
N VAL A 340 12.41 2.45 25.11
CA VAL A 340 11.36 3.50 25.08
C VAL A 340 11.88 4.91 25.36
N ASN A 341 13.00 5.05 26.08
CA ASN A 341 13.61 6.34 26.43
C ASN A 341 14.77 6.74 25.50
N ALA A 342 15.03 5.94 24.46
CA ALA A 342 16.06 6.22 23.46
C ALA A 342 15.38 6.40 22.11
N ASP A 343 14.65 7.52 21.95
CA ASP A 343 13.94 7.88 20.74
C ASP A 343 14.35 9.26 20.18
N THR A 344 14.21 9.41 18.86
CA THR A 344 14.46 10.68 18.17
C THR A 344 13.58 10.82 16.95
N TRP A 345 13.23 12.07 16.63
CA TRP A 345 12.77 12.42 15.29
C TRP A 345 13.94 12.39 14.30
N MET A 346 13.63 12.24 13.03
CA MET A 346 14.56 12.38 11.91
C MET A 346 14.09 13.51 10.99
N ASP A 347 15.04 14.28 10.49
CA ASP A 347 14.74 15.36 9.55
C ASP A 347 14.53 14.77 8.14
N GLU A 348 13.31 14.91 7.63
CA GLU A 348 12.91 14.49 6.28
C GLU A 348 12.72 15.74 5.39
N ASP A 349 13.30 15.74 4.20
CA ASP A 349 13.08 16.73 3.15
C ASP A 349 12.07 16.20 2.11
N ARG A 350 10.80 16.56 2.29
CA ARG A 350 9.70 16.20 1.36
C ARG A 350 9.65 17.05 0.10
N ALA A 351 10.49 18.08 -0.02
CA ALA A 351 10.64 18.85 -1.26
C ALA A 351 11.85 18.37 -2.09
N TYR A 352 12.61 17.38 -1.60
CA TYR A 352 13.80 16.88 -2.25
C TYR A 352 13.53 16.50 -3.72
N VAL A 353 14.31 17.08 -4.64
CA VAL A 353 14.19 16.94 -6.12
C VAL A 353 12.77 17.17 -6.68
N GLY A 354 12.00 18.08 -6.07
CA GLY A 354 10.67 18.42 -6.56
C GLY A 354 10.07 19.65 -5.90
N ARG A 355 8.75 19.76 -5.99
CA ARG A 355 7.97 20.78 -5.32
C ARG A 355 7.04 20.12 -4.31
N LEU A 356 6.87 20.78 -3.16
CA LEU A 356 5.88 20.43 -2.15
C LEU A 356 4.71 21.43 -2.23
N VAL A 357 3.48 20.94 -2.12
CA VAL A 357 2.26 21.74 -2.14
C VAL A 357 1.50 21.52 -0.83
N ASN A 358 1.07 22.60 -0.18
CA ASN A 358 0.39 22.56 1.13
C ASN A 358 1.11 21.67 2.16
N ALA A 359 2.38 21.98 2.43
CA ALA A 359 3.22 21.22 3.33
C ALA A 359 2.61 21.10 4.75
N ALA A 360 2.55 19.88 5.28
CA ALA A 360 2.37 19.67 6.71
C ALA A 360 3.59 20.22 7.48
N GLN A 361 3.41 20.68 8.71
CA GLN A 361 4.55 20.94 9.58
C GLN A 361 5.15 19.60 10.03
N MET A 362 6.49 19.53 10.09
CA MET A 362 7.18 18.30 10.51
C MET A 362 7.82 18.46 11.89
N PRO A 363 7.79 17.40 12.70
CA PRO A 363 8.74 17.24 13.80
C PRO A 363 10.17 17.03 13.26
N GLY A 364 11.19 17.41 14.02
CA GLY A 364 12.60 17.28 13.60
C GLY A 364 13.56 17.38 14.79
N ILE A 365 14.82 16.99 14.59
CA ILE A 365 15.85 16.82 15.65
C ILE A 365 16.07 18.12 16.44
N ASN A 366 15.88 19.28 15.80
CA ASN A 366 16.04 20.60 16.42
C ASN A 366 14.78 21.47 16.36
N GLY A 367 13.60 20.86 16.21
CA GLY A 367 12.36 21.63 15.97
C GLY A 367 12.45 22.48 14.69
N THR A 368 13.23 22.00 13.71
CA THR A 368 13.40 22.52 12.36
C THR A 368 12.02 22.74 11.76
N LYS A 369 11.56 24.00 11.81
CA LYS A 369 10.27 24.41 11.25
C LYS A 369 10.37 24.31 9.72
N SER A 370 10.05 23.15 9.15
CA SER A 370 9.83 23.02 7.71
C SER A 370 8.82 24.06 7.26
N ALA A 371 8.96 24.51 6.00
CA ALA A 371 8.22 25.60 5.39
C ALA A 371 6.76 25.63 5.87
N LYS A 372 6.42 26.67 6.64
CA LYS A 372 5.03 26.92 7.04
C LYS A 372 4.22 27.12 5.77
N ARG A 373 3.02 26.54 5.76
CA ARG A 373 1.96 26.80 4.79
C ARG A 373 1.93 28.26 4.35
N ASP A 374 1.76 28.51 3.06
CA ASP A 374 1.33 29.83 2.60
C ASP A 374 -0.01 30.14 3.27
N ALA A 375 -0.05 31.20 4.08
CA ALA A 375 -1.18 31.52 4.95
C ALA A 375 -2.52 31.80 4.22
N GLY A 376 -2.58 31.66 2.89
CA GLY A 376 -3.75 31.90 2.05
C GLY A 376 -4.37 30.67 1.36
N SER A 377 -3.72 29.51 1.33
CA SER A 377 -4.18 28.36 0.53
C SER A 377 -4.93 27.34 1.39
N VAL A 378 -6.25 27.49 1.54
CA VAL A 378 -7.12 26.50 2.20
C VAL A 378 -7.31 25.28 1.30
N HIS A 379 -6.35 24.35 1.36
CA HIS A 379 -6.48 23.02 0.78
C HIS A 379 -6.82 21.99 1.86
N ASP A 380 -7.68 21.03 1.52
CA ASP A 380 -8.20 19.99 2.42
C ASP A 380 -7.32 18.73 2.49
N GLY A 381 -6.16 18.71 1.82
CA GLY A 381 -5.13 17.66 1.90
C GLY A 381 -3.74 18.25 2.03
N VAL A 382 -2.74 17.48 2.48
CA VAL A 382 -1.37 17.97 2.77
C VAL A 382 -0.32 17.31 1.90
N ASP A 383 0.87 17.91 1.80
CA ASP A 383 2.05 17.32 1.17
C ASP A 383 1.82 16.84 -0.27
N GLY A 384 1.15 17.64 -1.07
CA GLY A 384 1.03 17.42 -2.51
C GLY A 384 2.33 17.75 -3.25
N GLY A 385 2.32 17.66 -4.57
CA GLY A 385 3.50 17.90 -5.41
C GLY A 385 4.21 16.61 -5.82
N ASN A 386 5.51 16.70 -6.12
CA ASN A 386 6.28 15.62 -6.76
C ASN A 386 7.68 15.40 -6.17
N GLY A 387 7.99 16.03 -5.03
CA GLY A 387 9.26 15.87 -4.32
C GLY A 387 9.21 14.84 -3.19
N GLY A 388 10.36 14.59 -2.56
CA GLY A 388 10.50 13.74 -1.39
C GLY A 388 10.93 12.31 -1.70
N CYS A 389 10.82 11.43 -0.70
CA CYS A 389 11.22 10.03 -0.85
C CYS A 389 10.24 9.25 -1.71
N LEU A 390 10.76 8.40 -2.58
CA LEU A 390 9.94 7.63 -3.50
C LEU A 390 10.56 6.28 -3.83
N CYS A 391 9.71 5.26 -3.89
CA CYS A 391 9.98 3.98 -4.52
C CYS A 391 8.86 3.67 -5.49
N GLN A 392 9.21 3.25 -6.70
CA GLN A 392 8.23 2.87 -7.72
C GLN A 392 8.65 1.60 -8.44
N TRP A 393 7.70 0.69 -8.59
CA TRP A 393 7.88 -0.58 -9.30
C TRP A 393 6.81 -0.78 -10.38
N GLN A 394 7.19 -1.45 -11.47
CA GLN A 394 6.32 -1.78 -12.60
C GLN A 394 6.54 -3.22 -13.10
N ASN A 395 5.49 -3.88 -13.61
CA ASN A 395 5.56 -5.26 -14.10
C ASN A 395 5.70 -5.41 -15.62
N TYR A 396 5.65 -4.33 -16.39
CA TYR A 396 5.86 -4.30 -17.84
C TYR A 396 6.57 -3.02 -18.28
#